data_AF-A0A2S2NXF6-F1
#
_entry.id   AF-A0A2S2NXF6-F1
#
_cell.length_a   1.000
_cell.length_b   1.000
_cell.length_c   1.000
_cell.angle_alpha   90.00
_cell.angle_beta   90.00
_cell.angle_gamma   90.00
#
_symmetry.space_group_name_H-M   'P 1'
#
loop_
_entity.id
_entity.type
_entity.pdbx_description
1 polymer ?
#
loop_
_entity_poly.entity_id
_entity_poly.type
_entity_poly.pdbx_seq_one_letter_code
_entity_poly.pdbx_strand_id
1 'polypeptide(L)'
;MDNYEIKVFHLDKNKDNKSKSIFPTPMRCLIVGSSGSGKTNLLFNIIINYWVPFDNLYVFTKNINQPIYEKMEEVFAGVDGVEVYITNEDITPVDDCRPNSLVVFDDYILEKQERMKDYFIRSRSKNISCIYIGQNYSLLDLKT
;
A
#
# COMPACT_ATOMS: atom_id res chain seq x y z
N MET A 1 13.40 -13.46 -18.55
CA MET A 1 13.12 -12.46 -17.51
C MET A 1 12.41 -11.34 -18.21
N ASP A 2 11.08 -11.38 -18.21
CA ASP A 2 10.28 -10.43 -18.97
C ASP A 2 10.41 -9.06 -18.32
N ASN A 3 10.90 -8.09 -19.09
CA ASN A 3 10.84 -6.67 -18.75
C ASN A 3 9.35 -6.31 -18.61
N TYR A 4 8.81 -6.40 -17.39
CA TYR A 4 7.47 -5.92 -17.10
C TYR A 4 7.51 -4.40 -17.22
N GLU A 5 7.05 -3.89 -18.35
CA GLU A 5 6.98 -2.45 -18.60
C GLU A 5 5.88 -1.86 -17.70
N ILE A 6 6.29 -1.32 -16.54
CA ILE A 6 5.39 -0.63 -15.61
C ILE A 6 4.79 0.57 -16.34
N LYS A 7 3.49 0.49 -16.63
CA LYS A 7 2.74 1.61 -17.21
C LYS A 7 2.37 2.57 -16.10
N VAL A 8 3.04 3.71 -16.08
CA VAL A 8 2.77 4.81 -15.16
C VAL A 8 1.79 5.77 -15.81
N PHE A 9 0.59 5.86 -15.25
CA PHE A 9 -0.47 6.75 -15.71
C PHE A 9 -0.32 8.09 -15.00
N HIS A 10 0.23 9.09 -15.71
CA HIS A 10 0.58 10.39 -15.14
C HIS A 10 1.72 10.26 -14.09
N LEU A 11 2.57 11.28 -13.98
CA LEU A 11 3.64 11.31 -12.97
C LEU A 11 3.54 12.66 -12.29
N ASP A 12 2.75 12.72 -11.22
CA ASP A 12 2.73 13.90 -10.37
C ASP A 12 3.53 13.62 -9.10
N LYS A 13 4.79 14.07 -9.10
CA LYS A 13 5.72 13.93 -7.97
C LYS A 13 5.51 15.02 -6.92
N ASN A 14 4.56 15.94 -7.11
CA ASN A 14 4.43 17.10 -6.26
C ASN A 14 3.64 16.76 -4.99
N LYS A 15 4.34 16.71 -3.85
CA LYS A 15 3.75 16.44 -2.53
C LYS A 15 2.66 17.46 -2.16
N ASP A 16 2.66 18.64 -2.79
CA ASP A 16 1.67 19.70 -2.60
C ASP A 16 0.26 19.37 -3.13
N ASN A 17 0.10 18.23 -3.84
CA ASN A 17 -1.21 17.64 -4.11
C ASN A 17 -1.93 17.10 -2.86
N LYS A 18 -1.34 17.26 -1.67
CA LYS A 18 -2.01 17.11 -0.36
C LYS A 18 -3.43 17.71 -0.33
N SER A 19 -3.73 18.73 -1.14
CA SER A 19 -5.03 19.39 -1.15
C SER A 19 -6.18 18.61 -1.81
N LYS A 20 -5.93 17.58 -2.64
CA LYS A 20 -7.02 16.78 -3.26
C LYS A 20 -6.61 15.33 -3.49
N SER A 21 -6.59 14.53 -2.42
CA SER A 21 -6.72 13.08 -2.60
C SER A 21 -7.92 12.80 -3.50
N ILE A 22 -7.76 11.92 -4.49
CA ILE A 22 -8.87 11.50 -5.34
C ILE A 22 -9.76 10.47 -4.63
N PHE A 23 -9.31 9.96 -3.48
CA PHE A 23 -10.03 9.03 -2.63
C PHE A 23 -10.37 9.66 -1.27
N PRO A 24 -11.43 9.18 -0.59
CA PRO A 24 -11.66 9.55 0.80
C PRO A 24 -10.49 9.09 1.69
N THR A 25 -9.91 10.01 2.45
CA THR A 25 -8.90 9.71 3.46
C THR A 25 -9.50 9.75 4.87
N PRO A 26 -9.12 8.83 5.79
CA PRO A 26 -8.30 7.65 5.55
C PRO A 26 -9.06 6.56 4.77
N MET A 27 -8.38 5.96 3.80
CA MET A 27 -8.95 4.96 2.89
C MET A 27 -8.75 3.54 3.43
N ARG A 28 -9.72 2.64 3.24
CA ARG A 28 -9.53 1.19 3.37
C ARG A 28 -9.93 0.57 2.04
N CYS A 29 -8.96 0.08 1.28
CA CYS A 29 -9.17 -0.40 -0.09
C CYS A 29 -8.74 -1.86 -0.20
N LEU A 30 -9.48 -2.62 -1.01
CA LEU A 30 -9.14 -3.98 -1.38
C LEU A 30 -8.99 -4.06 -2.90
N ILE A 31 -7.86 -4.58 -3.36
CA ILE A 31 -7.57 -4.82 -4.79
C ILE A 31 -7.49 -6.33 -5.00
N VAL A 32 -8.43 -6.89 -5.77
CA VAL A 32 -8.51 -8.33 -6.06
C VAL A 32 -8.43 -8.60 -7.55
N GLY A 33 -7.78 -9.69 -7.93
CA GLY A 33 -7.66 -10.15 -9.31
C GLY A 33 -6.68 -11.31 -9.42
N SER A 34 -6.77 -12.07 -10.51
CA SER A 34 -5.89 -13.22 -10.78
C SER A 34 -4.40 -12.84 -10.78
N SER A 35 -3.51 -13.82 -10.63
CA SER A 35 -2.07 -13.57 -10.82
C SER A 35 -1.80 -12.96 -12.20
N GLY A 36 -0.89 -11.98 -12.26
CA GLY A 36 -0.59 -11.25 -13.50
C GLY A 36 -1.65 -10.24 -13.96
N SER A 37 -2.75 -10.02 -13.21
CA SER A 37 -3.81 -9.08 -13.59
C SER A 37 -3.46 -7.59 -13.43
N GLY A 38 -2.21 -7.26 -13.08
CA GLY A 38 -1.76 -5.87 -12.91
C GLY A 38 -2.06 -5.21 -11.56
N LYS A 39 -2.44 -5.96 -10.52
CA LYS A 39 -2.75 -5.41 -9.18
C LYS A 39 -1.61 -4.56 -8.60
N THR A 40 -0.39 -5.11 -8.62
CA THR A 40 0.79 -4.42 -8.09
C THR A 40 1.14 -3.19 -8.94
N ASN A 41 0.87 -3.22 -10.25
CA ASN A 41 1.00 -2.04 -11.12
C ASN A 41 -0.04 -0.96 -10.76
N LEU A 42 -1.29 -1.34 -10.47
CA LEU A 42 -2.31 -0.40 -9.99
C LEU A 42 -1.93 0.20 -8.64
N LEU A 43 -1.46 -0.61 -7.69
CA LEU A 43 -0.92 -0.16 -6.41
C LEU A 43 0.18 0.88 -6.61
N PHE A 44 1.16 0.57 -7.46
CA PHE A 44 2.26 1.48 -7.75
C PHE A 44 1.75 2.82 -8.29
N ASN A 45 0.77 2.81 -9.20
CA ASN A 45 0.16 4.02 -9.72
C ASN A 45 -0.59 4.84 -8.66
N ILE A 46 -1.30 4.19 -7.73
CA ILE A 46 -1.96 4.87 -6.60
C ILE A 46 -0.91 5.60 -5.74
N ILE A 47 0.22 4.95 -5.49
CA ILE A 47 1.26 5.46 -4.59
C ILE A 47 2.08 6.57 -5.26
N ILE A 48 2.62 6.33 -6.45
CA ILE A 48 3.53 7.28 -7.12
C ILE A 48 2.86 8.60 -7.49
N ASN A 49 1.55 8.56 -7.76
CA ASN A 49 0.76 9.75 -8.10
C ASN A 49 0.11 10.42 -6.88
N TYR A 50 0.42 9.96 -5.66
CA TYR A 50 -0.17 10.50 -4.43
C TYR A 50 -1.70 10.58 -4.47
N TRP A 51 -2.35 9.63 -5.15
CA TRP A 51 -3.82 9.55 -5.19
C TRP A 51 -4.41 9.41 -3.78
N VAL A 52 -3.64 8.81 -2.89
CA VAL A 52 -3.80 8.84 -1.44
C VAL A 52 -2.55 9.50 -0.85
N PRO A 53 -2.63 10.75 -0.36
CA PRO A 53 -1.49 11.41 0.28
C PRO A 53 -1.06 10.71 1.57
N PHE A 54 0.24 10.61 1.80
CA PHE A 54 0.85 10.05 3.02
C PHE A 54 2.19 10.72 3.31
N ASP A 55 2.61 10.65 4.58
CA ASP A 55 3.96 11.00 5.02
C ASP A 55 4.82 9.75 5.25
N ASN A 56 4.20 8.59 5.55
CA ASN A 56 4.93 7.32 5.70
C ASN A 56 4.23 6.20 4.90
N LEU A 57 5.01 5.44 4.15
CA LEU A 57 4.56 4.27 3.39
C LEU A 57 5.08 3.00 4.05
N TYR A 58 4.17 2.11 4.44
CA TYR A 58 4.50 0.77 4.92
C TYR A 58 4.02 -0.24 3.89
N VAL A 59 4.91 -1.09 3.40
CA VAL A 59 4.59 -2.19 2.49
C VAL A 59 5.01 -3.50 3.13
N PHE A 60 4.00 -4.28 3.52
CA PHE A 60 4.17 -5.66 3.96
C PHE A 60 3.95 -6.57 2.75
N THR A 61 5.03 -7.18 2.26
CA THR A 61 4.99 -8.09 1.11
C THR A 61 5.85 -9.32 1.37
N LYS A 62 5.40 -10.50 0.93
CA LYS A 62 6.21 -11.72 1.00
C LYS A 62 7.39 -11.70 0.02
N ASN A 63 7.29 -10.89 -1.02
CA ASN A 63 8.21 -10.87 -2.14
C ASN A 63 8.92 -9.51 -2.22
N ILE A 64 9.79 -9.23 -1.26
CA ILE A 64 10.49 -7.94 -1.16
C ILE A 64 11.37 -7.65 -2.39
N ASN A 65 11.96 -8.68 -2.99
CA ASN A 65 12.87 -8.57 -4.14
C ASN A 65 12.16 -8.38 -5.50
N GLN A 66 10.90 -7.95 -5.51
CA GLN A 66 10.24 -7.63 -6.79
C GLN A 66 10.77 -6.28 -7.29
N PRO A 67 11.15 -6.15 -8.58
CA PRO A 67 11.71 -4.91 -9.14
C PRO A 67 10.83 -3.66 -8.96
N ILE A 68 9.52 -3.84 -8.75
CA ILE A 68 8.60 -2.73 -8.52
C ILE A 68 8.83 -2.04 -7.17
N TYR A 69 9.27 -2.79 -6.15
CA TYR A 69 9.56 -2.27 -4.82
C TYR A 69 10.90 -1.53 -4.79
N GLU A 70 11.92 -2.07 -5.47
CA GLU A 70 13.20 -1.36 -5.70
C GLU A 70 12.95 -0.01 -6.38
N LYS A 71 12.16 0.00 -7.47
CA LYS A 71 11.79 1.23 -8.17
C LYS A 71 10.99 2.20 -7.29
N MET A 72 10.17 1.68 -6.38
CA MET A 72 9.40 2.51 -5.45
C MET A 72 10.33 3.22 -4.46
N GLU A 73 11.30 2.51 -3.89
CA GLU A 73 12.32 3.11 -3.02
C GLU A 73 13.14 4.18 -3.77
N GLU A 74 13.58 3.89 -4.99
CA GLU A 74 14.30 4.87 -5.84
C GLU A 74 13.49 6.15 -6.08
N VAL A 75 12.19 6.02 -6.33
CA VAL A 75 11.30 7.17 -6.59
C VAL A 75 11.17 8.06 -5.36
N PHE A 76 11.08 7.47 -4.17
CA PHE A 76 10.86 8.21 -2.93
C PHE A 76 12.16 8.60 -2.19
N ALA A 77 13.31 8.04 -2.53
CA ALA A 77 14.61 8.40 -1.96
C ALA A 77 14.94 9.90 -2.11
N GLY A 78 14.36 10.58 -3.11
CA GLY A 78 14.53 12.01 -3.35
C GLY A 78 13.36 12.90 -2.88
N VAL A 79 12.35 12.35 -2.19
CA VAL A 79 11.16 13.11 -1.77
C VAL A 79 11.26 13.47 -0.30
N ASP A 80 11.32 14.78 0.00
CA ASP A 80 11.47 15.26 1.36
C ASP A 80 10.24 14.96 2.24
N GLY A 81 10.52 14.52 3.48
CA GLY A 81 9.54 14.15 4.49
C GLY A 81 8.62 12.99 4.10
N VAL A 82 9.06 12.08 3.22
CA VAL A 82 8.39 10.80 2.96
C VAL A 82 9.31 9.67 3.40
N GLU A 83 8.81 8.82 4.28
CA GLU A 83 9.54 7.64 4.75
C GLU A 83 8.91 6.37 4.18
N VAL A 84 9.74 5.49 3.61
CA VAL A 84 9.30 4.23 3.00
C VAL A 84 9.87 3.06 3.77
N TYR A 85 9.00 2.12 4.12
CA TYR A 85 9.31 0.89 4.83
C TYR A 85 8.76 -0.29 4.05
N ILE A 86 9.61 -1.08 3.41
CA ILE A 86 9.22 -2.30 2.70
C ILE A 86 9.82 -3.49 3.46
N THR A 87 8.97 -4.43 3.88
CA THR A 87 9.42 -5.56 4.70
C THR A 87 8.58 -6.82 4.45
N ASN A 88 9.20 -7.98 4.66
CA ASN A 88 8.56 -9.29 4.74
C ASN A 88 8.48 -9.81 6.19
N GLU A 89 8.82 -8.98 7.17
CA GLU A 89 8.74 -9.29 8.60
C GLU A 89 7.29 -9.17 9.14
N ASP A 90 7.16 -9.25 10.46
CA ASP A 90 5.87 -9.12 11.14
C ASP A 90 5.22 -7.75 10.90
N ILE A 91 3.90 -7.78 10.71
CA ILE A 91 3.08 -6.58 10.55
C ILE A 91 3.16 -5.73 11.83
N THR A 92 3.64 -4.48 11.70
CA THR A 92 3.67 -3.49 12.78
C THR A 92 2.29 -3.39 13.44
N PRO A 93 2.14 -3.37 14.77
CA PRO A 93 0.85 -3.11 15.40
C PRO A 93 0.23 -1.80 14.93
N VAL A 94 -1.09 -1.76 14.71
CA VAL A 94 -1.78 -0.52 14.29
C VAL A 94 -1.60 0.64 15.27
N ASP A 95 -1.34 0.35 16.55
CA ASP A 95 -1.08 1.35 17.58
C ASP A 95 0.30 1.98 17.49
N ASP A 96 1.27 1.25 16.94
CA ASP A 96 2.65 1.71 16.76
C ASP A 96 2.89 2.30 15.36
N CYS A 97 1.90 2.17 14.47
CA CYS A 97 1.93 2.75 13.14
C CYS A 97 1.70 4.26 13.21
N ARG A 98 2.53 5.02 12.49
CA ARG A 98 2.47 6.49 12.50
C ARG A 98 1.18 7.00 11.83
N PRO A 99 0.65 8.16 12.25
CA PRO A 99 -0.46 8.80 11.54
C PRO A 99 -0.02 9.31 10.17
N ASN A 100 -0.98 9.65 9.30
CA ASN A 100 -0.74 10.01 7.89
C ASN A 100 -0.01 8.92 7.11
N SER A 101 -0.20 7.66 7.49
CA SER A 101 0.46 6.53 6.83
C SER A 101 -0.43 5.88 5.79
N LEU A 102 0.20 5.40 4.72
CA LEU A 102 -0.37 4.42 3.80
C LEU A 102 0.25 3.06 4.09
N VAL A 103 -0.57 2.09 4.47
CA VAL A 103 -0.16 0.73 4.77
C VAL A 103 -0.67 -0.20 3.68
N VAL A 104 0.22 -1.02 3.13
CA VAL A 104 -0.06 -1.95 2.05
C VAL A 104 0.21 -3.36 2.53
N PHE A 105 -0.75 -4.25 2.32
CA PHE A 105 -0.64 -5.69 2.57
C PHE A 105 -0.71 -6.42 1.23
N ASP A 106 0.46 -6.73 0.65
CA ASP A 106 0.56 -7.41 -0.64
C ASP A 106 0.74 -8.93 -0.47
N ASP A 107 -0.25 -9.69 -0.94
CA ASP A 107 -0.29 -11.17 -0.87
C ASP A 107 -0.28 -11.74 0.57
N TYR A 108 -0.68 -10.93 1.55
CA TYR A 108 -0.79 -11.31 2.97
C TYR A 108 -2.16 -11.91 3.37
N ILE A 109 -3.13 -11.99 2.45
CA ILE A 109 -4.48 -12.52 2.73
C ILE A 109 -4.48 -13.99 3.21
N LEU A 110 -3.40 -14.73 3.01
CA LEU A 110 -3.26 -16.11 3.48
C LEU A 110 -2.59 -16.26 4.85
N GLU A 111 -2.09 -15.17 5.45
CA GLU A 111 -1.35 -15.19 6.72
C GLU A 111 -2.22 -14.82 7.93
N LYS A 112 -1.60 -14.70 9.12
CA LYS A 112 -2.24 -14.31 10.40
C LYS A 112 -3.10 -13.04 10.24
N GLN A 113 -4.40 -13.26 10.06
CA GLN A 113 -5.37 -12.21 9.78
C GLN A 113 -5.60 -11.25 10.95
N GLU A 114 -5.17 -11.58 12.18
CA GLU A 114 -5.45 -10.76 13.37
C GLU A 114 -4.96 -9.33 13.22
N ARG A 115 -3.71 -9.12 12.81
CA ARG A 115 -3.16 -7.77 12.61
C ARG A 115 -3.86 -7.04 11.47
N MET A 116 -4.17 -7.72 10.38
CA MET A 116 -4.91 -7.14 9.26
C MET A 116 -6.34 -6.73 9.67
N LYS A 117 -7.01 -7.54 10.50
CA LYS A 117 -8.32 -7.23 11.09
C LYS A 117 -8.23 -5.99 11.98
N ASP A 118 -7.21 -5.89 12.82
CA ASP A 118 -6.98 -4.72 13.66
C ASP A 118 -6.80 -3.45 12.82
N TYR A 119 -5.97 -3.50 11.78
CA TYR A 119 -5.84 -2.39 10.84
C TYR A 119 -7.16 -2.06 10.16
N PHE A 120 -7.92 -3.06 9.71
CA PHE A 120 -9.19 -2.83 9.04
C PHE A 120 -10.18 -2.10 9.95
N ILE A 121 -10.24 -2.43 11.24
CA ILE A 121 -11.17 -1.83 12.19
C ILE A 121 -10.68 -0.44 12.66
N ARG A 122 -9.38 -0.34 13.01
CA ARG A 122 -8.87 0.76 13.86
C ARG A 122 -8.13 1.85 13.08
N SER A 123 -7.62 1.55 11.88
CA SER A 123 -6.80 2.49 11.07
C SER A 123 -7.43 3.86 10.88
N ARG A 124 -8.76 3.93 10.67
CA ARG A 124 -9.48 5.20 10.47
C ARG A 124 -9.32 6.15 11.67
N SER A 125 -9.47 5.63 12.89
CA SER A 125 -9.33 6.42 14.12
C SER A 125 -7.90 6.93 14.35
N LYS A 126 -6.92 6.31 13.69
CA LYS A 126 -5.49 6.62 13.76
C LYS A 126 -5.00 7.45 12.56
N ASN A 127 -5.90 7.84 11.65
CA ASN A 127 -5.56 8.54 10.42
C ASN A 127 -4.56 7.76 9.53
N ILE A 128 -4.84 6.46 9.36
CA ILE A 128 -4.04 5.54 8.54
C ILE A 128 -4.91 5.03 7.40
N SER A 129 -4.39 5.11 6.18
CA SER A 129 -4.99 4.47 5.01
C SER A 129 -4.41 3.07 4.82
N CYS A 130 -5.23 2.10 4.46
CA CYS A 130 -4.83 0.70 4.23
C CYS A 130 -5.23 0.24 2.82
N ILE A 131 -4.34 -0.46 2.13
CA ILE A 131 -4.60 -1.17 0.87
C ILE A 131 -4.26 -2.64 1.08
N TYR A 132 -5.25 -3.50 0.82
CA TYR A 132 -5.10 -4.95 0.85
C TYR A 132 -5.07 -5.46 -0.58
N ILE A 133 -4.11 -6.32 -0.93
CA ILE A 133 -4.00 -6.92 -2.26
C ILE A 133 -4.14 -8.43 -2.14
N GLY A 134 -4.98 -9.00 -3.02
CA GLY A 134 -5.36 -10.40 -2.99
C GLY A 134 -5.59 -11.02 -4.36
N GLN A 135 -5.51 -12.35 -4.41
CA GLN A 135 -5.93 -13.11 -5.59
C GLN A 135 -7.44 -13.44 -5.56
N ASN A 136 -7.99 -13.71 -4.37
CA ASN A 136 -9.39 -14.10 -4.19
C ASN A 136 -10.04 -13.29 -3.06
N TYR A 137 -11.25 -12.80 -3.30
CA TYR A 137 -12.04 -12.06 -2.30
C TYR A 137 -12.52 -12.95 -1.15
N SER A 138 -12.90 -14.20 -1.45
CA SER A 138 -13.53 -15.13 -0.49
C SER A 138 -12.62 -15.58 0.66
N LEU A 139 -11.33 -15.28 0.58
CA LEU A 139 -10.34 -15.63 1.62
C LEU A 139 -10.21 -14.56 2.71
N LEU A 140 -10.81 -13.39 2.50
CA LEU A 140 -10.89 -12.36 3.54
C LEU A 140 -11.97 -12.74 4.55
N ASP A 141 -11.54 -13.32 5.66
CA ASP A 141 -12.41 -13.56 6.82
C ASP A 141 -12.65 -12.23 7.58
N LEU A 142 -13.40 -11.31 6.95
CA LEU A 142 -13.83 -10.04 7.55
C LEU A 142 -15.09 -10.20 8.42
N LYS A 143 -15.35 -11.39 8.95
CA LYS A 143 -16.49 -11.60 9.85
C LYS A 143 -16.31 -10.77 11.12
N THR A 144 -17.01 -9.64 11.14
CA THR A 144 -17.29 -8.77 12.29
C THR A 144 -18.17 -9.45 13.31
#